data_AF-A0AAP0ISS4-F1
#
_entry.id   AF-A0AAP0ISS4-F1
#
_cell.length_a   1.000
_cell.length_b   1.000
_cell.length_c   1.000
_cell.angle_alpha   90.00
_cell.angle_beta   90.00
_cell.angle_gamma   90.00
#
_symmetry.space_group_name_H-M   'P 1'
#
loop_
_entity.id
_entity.type
_entity.pdbx_description
1 polymer ?
#
loop_
_entity_poly.entity_id
_entity_poly.type
_entity_poly.pdbx_seq_one_letter_code
_entity_poly.pdbx_strand_id
1 'polypeptide(L)'
;MQVVNLISSTNNLKNGHLNWENHALHHKLALSNRFGSVLFSSNLSTVSVNNTREYEFSDGATEVELRLPFGNQEIQNSKDIFVDAEETSLVIRARTSGSLLTLMETSQLYDKIKPAETIWYIDEDQLVINLKKQDSDLNWPDIMESWESLTAGAPQILKGTSVYIVGDSTEINEKVARELAVGLGYTPLNTRELLETFAKQPIDSWLVEEGIDSIVEAESSVLESLSSHIRAVVATLGTPYGAAARADKWQHLYSGFSIWLSQSDATDEGLAKEEARRQVQDASKGYANAEVVIKLAGWLPNEGSQTVAQACLSTLKRLVSSDKNLPGKKSLYIRLGCRGDWPNIKPPGWDPAAEDNTSEM
;
A
#
# COMPACT_ATOMS: atom_id res chain seq x y z
N MET A 1 38.08 21.37 -17.20
CA MET A 1 38.48 21.71 -18.58
C MET A 1 37.26 21.51 -19.46
N GLN A 2 36.91 22.55 -20.21
CA GLN A 2 35.66 22.72 -20.98
C GLN A 2 35.45 21.62 -22.05
N VAL A 3 34.23 21.09 -22.21
CA VAL A 3 33.20 21.42 -23.22
C VAL A 3 33.64 21.25 -24.69
N VAL A 4 32.79 20.54 -25.46
CA VAL A 4 32.30 20.85 -26.84
C VAL A 4 32.51 19.72 -27.87
N ASN A 5 31.35 19.19 -28.31
CA ASN A 5 30.87 18.76 -29.65
C ASN A 5 31.85 18.32 -30.75
N LEU A 6 31.41 17.29 -31.50
CA LEU A 6 31.47 17.31 -32.96
C LEU A 6 30.29 16.55 -33.61
N ILE A 7 29.72 17.22 -34.59
CA ILE A 7 28.62 16.82 -35.50
C ILE A 7 29.25 16.42 -36.84
N SER A 8 28.72 15.39 -37.52
CA SER A 8 28.48 15.35 -39.00
C SER A 8 27.81 14.00 -39.37
N SER A 9 26.54 13.96 -39.84
CA SER A 9 26.10 14.05 -41.26
C SER A 9 26.73 12.94 -42.14
N THR A 10 26.02 12.06 -42.86
CA THR A 10 24.94 12.26 -43.86
C THR A 10 24.26 10.94 -44.31
N ASN A 11 22.96 10.98 -44.62
CA ASN A 11 22.19 10.39 -45.77
C ASN A 11 22.51 8.94 -46.26
N ASN A 12 21.59 8.04 -46.65
CA ASN A 12 20.30 8.20 -47.33
C ASN A 12 19.53 6.84 -47.38
N LEU A 13 18.20 6.89 -47.25
CA LEU A 13 17.14 6.08 -47.92
C LEU A 13 17.27 4.54 -48.03
N LYS A 14 16.33 3.82 -47.38
CA LYS A 14 15.24 3.10 -48.06
C LYS A 14 14.21 2.49 -47.09
N ASN A 15 12.95 2.76 -47.44
CA ASN A 15 11.66 2.29 -46.94
C ASN A 15 11.60 0.96 -46.17
N GLY A 16 10.89 1.01 -45.05
CA GLY A 16 10.35 -0.15 -44.34
C GLY A 16 9.90 0.22 -42.93
N HIS A 17 9.00 1.19 -42.77
CA HIS A 17 8.46 1.53 -41.45
C HIS A 17 7.11 0.84 -41.25
N LEU A 18 7.16 -0.27 -40.50
CA LEU A 18 5.99 -0.80 -39.81
C LEU A 18 5.45 0.28 -38.87
N ASN A 19 4.13 0.41 -38.89
CA ASN A 19 3.35 1.18 -37.93
C ASN A 19 3.50 0.52 -36.54
N TRP A 20 4.30 1.12 -35.65
CA TRP A 20 4.36 0.72 -34.23
C TRP A 20 4.03 1.88 -33.27
N GLU A 21 3.70 3.07 -33.78
CA GLU A 21 3.64 4.27 -32.92
C GLU A 21 2.26 4.61 -32.34
N ASN A 22 1.16 3.95 -32.76
CA ASN A 22 -0.18 4.33 -32.26
C ASN A 22 -0.59 3.63 -30.95
N HIS A 23 -0.16 2.37 -30.70
CA HIS A 23 -0.44 1.71 -29.41
C HIS A 23 0.40 2.26 -28.26
N ALA A 24 1.66 2.64 -28.51
CA ALA A 24 2.55 3.19 -27.49
C ALA A 24 2.08 4.55 -26.96
N LEU A 25 1.41 5.36 -27.80
CA LEU A 25 0.88 6.67 -27.41
C LEU A 25 -0.39 6.56 -26.58
N HIS A 26 -1.32 5.64 -26.91
CA HIS A 26 -2.48 5.37 -26.05
C HIS A 26 -2.07 4.76 -24.71
N HIS A 27 -1.07 3.86 -24.68
CA HIS A 27 -0.51 3.35 -23.43
C HIS A 27 0.18 4.46 -22.63
N LYS A 28 0.94 5.36 -23.27
CA LYS A 28 1.58 6.52 -22.60
C LYS A 28 0.60 7.56 -22.07
N LEU A 29 -0.50 7.83 -22.75
CA LEU A 29 -1.56 8.75 -22.30
C LEU A 29 -2.44 8.11 -21.21
N ALA A 30 -2.67 6.80 -21.27
CA ALA A 30 -3.30 6.06 -20.18
C ALA A 30 -2.38 5.96 -18.96
N LEU A 31 -1.05 5.86 -19.16
CA LEU A 31 -0.05 5.95 -18.09
C LEU A 31 0.04 7.36 -17.53
N SER A 32 -0.05 8.42 -18.36
CA SER A 32 0.05 9.82 -17.89
C SER A 32 -1.05 10.21 -16.90
N ASN A 33 -2.25 9.63 -17.04
CA ASN A 33 -3.36 9.81 -16.09
C ASN A 33 -3.36 8.78 -14.93
N ARG A 34 -2.45 7.79 -14.91
CA ARG A 34 -2.24 6.83 -13.80
C ARG A 34 -1.21 7.29 -12.77
N PHE A 35 -0.44 8.35 -13.02
CA PHE A 35 0.61 8.86 -12.11
C PHE A 35 0.09 9.54 -10.83
N GLY A 36 -1.20 9.38 -10.50
CA GLY A 36 -1.83 10.02 -9.35
C GLY A 36 -1.65 9.33 -7.99
N SER A 37 -1.31 8.04 -7.90
CA SER A 37 -1.41 7.36 -6.59
C SER A 37 -0.61 6.07 -6.37
N VAL A 38 0.55 5.85 -6.99
CA VAL A 38 1.43 4.75 -6.53
C VAL A 38 2.12 5.21 -5.25
N LEU A 39 1.72 4.63 -4.12
CA LEU A 39 2.33 4.93 -2.82
C LEU A 39 3.51 4.00 -2.55
N PHE A 40 4.59 4.61 -2.09
CA PHE A 40 5.84 3.94 -1.76
C PHE A 40 6.07 3.97 -0.26
N SER A 41 6.42 2.81 0.30
CA SER A 41 6.96 2.70 1.67
C SER A 41 8.09 1.69 1.71
N SER A 42 9.08 1.98 2.54
CA SER A 42 10.13 1.03 2.93
C SER A 42 9.91 0.55 4.35
N ASN A 43 10.23 -0.71 4.63
CA ASN A 43 10.32 -1.23 6.00
C ASN A 43 11.65 -0.88 6.70
N LEU A 44 12.38 0.12 6.19
CA LEU A 44 13.55 0.62 6.89
C LEU A 44 13.08 1.40 8.11
N SER A 45 13.19 0.73 9.26
CA SER A 45 12.85 1.22 10.58
C SER A 45 13.32 2.65 10.80
N THR A 46 12.40 3.60 10.88
CA THR A 46 12.56 4.66 11.88
C THR A 46 12.18 4.02 13.20
N VAL A 47 13.18 3.63 13.97
CA VAL A 47 13.01 3.29 15.39
C VAL A 47 12.38 4.52 16.05
N SER A 48 11.06 4.52 16.20
CA SER A 48 10.42 5.36 17.19
C SER A 48 10.81 4.75 18.53
N VAL A 49 11.64 5.47 19.27
CA VAL A 49 11.97 5.11 20.65
C VAL A 49 10.65 5.10 21.42
N ASN A 50 10.12 3.91 21.68
CA ASN A 50 8.98 3.69 22.57
C ASN A 50 9.41 4.04 23.99
N ASN A 51 9.40 5.33 24.31
CA ASN A 51 9.27 5.84 25.67
C ASN A 51 7.84 6.38 25.84
N THR A 52 6.83 5.61 25.41
CA THR A 52 5.44 5.95 25.69
C THR A 52 5.17 5.62 27.15
N ARG A 53 5.14 6.65 27.99
CA ARG A 53 4.41 6.60 29.27
C ARG A 53 2.97 6.18 28.99
N GLU A 54 2.33 5.52 29.96
CA GLU A 54 0.89 5.24 29.93
C GLU A 54 0.15 6.54 29.63
N TYR A 55 -0.55 6.61 28.49
CA TYR A 55 -1.44 7.70 28.14
C TYR A 55 -2.85 7.15 27.97
N GLU A 56 -3.85 7.96 28.28
CA GLU A 56 -5.24 7.65 27.96
C GLU A 56 -5.61 8.31 26.64
N PHE A 57 -6.26 7.56 25.76
CA PHE A 57 -6.70 8.03 24.47
C PHE A 57 -8.23 7.88 24.35
N SER A 58 -8.88 8.94 23.90
CA SER A 58 -10.33 8.96 23.67
C SER A 58 -10.63 9.52 22.29
N ASP A 59 -11.36 8.73 21.50
CA ASP A 59 -11.81 9.14 20.17
C ASP A 59 -13.17 9.83 20.23
N GLY A 60 -13.23 11.09 19.80
CA GLY A 60 -14.45 11.88 19.68
C GLY A 60 -14.88 12.08 18.22
N ALA A 61 -16.08 12.63 18.03
CA ALA A 61 -16.67 12.80 16.69
C ALA A 61 -15.84 13.71 15.76
N THR A 62 -15.23 14.78 16.30
CA THR A 62 -14.41 15.72 15.51
C THR A 62 -13.03 15.92 16.06
N GLU A 63 -12.75 15.36 17.23
CA GLU A 63 -11.61 15.66 18.08
C GLU A 63 -11.13 14.37 18.71
N VAL A 64 -9.83 14.23 18.92
CA VAL A 64 -9.25 13.17 19.73
C VAL A 64 -8.62 13.78 20.97
N GLU A 65 -8.82 13.14 22.11
CA GLU A 65 -8.30 13.59 23.39
C GLU A 65 -7.20 12.63 23.87
N LEU A 66 -6.06 13.22 24.22
CA LEU A 66 -4.91 12.54 24.78
C LEU A 66 -4.68 13.05 26.20
N ARG A 67 -4.64 12.16 27.18
CA ARG A 67 -4.31 12.48 28.56
C ARG A 67 -2.99 11.84 28.96
N LEU A 68 -2.07 12.66 29.43
CA LEU A 68 -0.73 12.25 29.81
C LEU A 68 -0.52 12.55 31.31
N PRO A 69 -0.38 11.53 32.16
CA PRO A 69 -0.08 11.75 33.57
C PRO A 69 1.33 12.33 33.72
N PHE A 70 1.47 13.36 34.56
CA PHE A 70 2.79 13.90 34.90
C PHE A 70 3.62 12.95 35.76
N GLY A 71 2.97 11.96 36.41
CA GLY A 71 3.60 11.02 37.33
C GLY A 71 4.12 11.73 38.59
N ASN A 72 5.13 11.16 39.25
CA ASN A 72 5.78 11.75 40.44
C ASN A 72 6.63 13.02 40.14
N GLN A 73 6.37 13.72 39.04
CA GLN A 73 7.16 14.87 38.61
C GLN A 73 6.52 16.17 39.10
N GLU A 74 7.35 17.06 39.65
CA GLU A 74 6.94 18.39 40.09
C GLU A 74 6.72 19.34 38.89
N ILE A 75 5.78 19.02 38.01
CA ILE A 75 5.34 19.92 36.94
C ILE A 75 4.23 20.79 37.51
N GLN A 76 4.61 21.94 38.08
CA GLN A 76 3.67 22.83 38.78
C GLN A 76 3.11 23.95 37.90
N ASN A 77 3.64 24.17 36.68
CA ASN A 77 3.30 25.35 35.88
C ASN A 77 3.20 25.05 34.37
N SER A 78 2.17 25.61 33.72
CA SER A 78 1.95 25.53 32.27
C SER A 78 3.11 26.11 31.45
N LYS A 79 3.89 27.04 32.01
CA LYS A 79 5.06 27.64 31.35
C LYS A 79 6.20 26.66 31.08
N ASP A 80 6.19 25.52 31.76
CA ASP A 80 7.20 24.49 31.62
C ASP A 80 6.80 23.41 30.61
N ILE A 81 5.61 23.50 30.02
CA ILE A 81 5.08 22.55 29.03
C ILE A 81 5.18 23.15 27.63
N PHE A 82 5.66 22.34 26.69
CA PHE A 82 5.78 22.65 25.28
C PHE A 82 5.03 21.57 24.49
N VAL A 83 3.96 21.96 23.81
CA VAL A 83 3.20 21.10 22.90
C VAL A 83 3.40 21.66 21.50
N ASP A 84 4.03 20.86 20.64
CA ASP A 84 4.27 21.17 19.25
C ASP A 84 3.49 20.16 18.40
N ALA A 85 2.44 20.63 17.75
CA ALA A 85 1.55 19.82 16.93
C ALA A 85 1.69 20.27 15.48
N GLU A 86 1.88 19.31 14.59
CA GLU A 86 1.91 19.49 13.14
C GLU A 86 0.89 18.54 12.50
N GLU A 87 0.66 18.65 11.19
CA GLU A 87 -0.40 17.86 10.52
C GLU A 87 -0.34 16.36 10.83
N THR A 88 0.86 15.78 10.93
CA THR A 88 1.07 14.33 11.12
C THR A 88 1.98 13.99 12.30
N SER A 89 2.41 14.98 13.08
CA SER A 89 3.34 14.77 14.19
C SER A 89 2.96 15.54 15.44
N LEU A 90 3.34 15.02 16.59
CA LEU A 90 3.09 15.60 17.89
C LEU A 90 4.32 15.40 18.77
N VAL A 91 4.85 16.51 19.29
CA VAL A 91 6.00 16.52 20.20
C VAL A 91 5.60 17.26 21.47
N ILE A 92 5.74 16.57 22.59
CA ILE A 92 5.35 17.07 23.91
C ILE A 92 6.58 17.00 24.80
N ARG A 93 6.98 18.15 25.32
CA ARG A 93 8.13 18.28 26.22
C ARG A 93 7.74 19.04 27.47
N ALA A 94 8.31 18.64 28.60
CA ALA A 94 8.15 19.32 29.87
C ALA A 94 9.52 19.66 30.46
N ARG A 95 9.64 20.83 31.10
CA ARG A 95 10.85 21.25 31.80
C ARG A 95 10.77 20.82 33.26
N THR A 96 11.73 19.99 33.69
CA THR A 96 11.85 19.52 35.08
C THR A 96 13.27 19.75 35.58
N SER A 97 13.41 20.44 36.73
CA SER A 97 14.69 20.66 37.43
C SER A 97 15.85 21.14 36.53
N GLY A 98 15.55 22.03 35.58
CA GLY A 98 16.52 22.61 34.64
C GLY A 98 16.83 21.77 33.39
N SER A 99 16.20 20.60 33.23
CA SER A 99 16.32 19.75 32.04
C SER A 99 15.00 19.69 31.27
N LEU A 100 15.06 19.52 29.94
CA LEU A 100 13.89 19.34 29.09
C LEU A 100 13.67 17.83 28.86
N LEU A 101 12.52 17.33 29.32
CA LEU A 101 12.11 15.94 29.20
C LEU A 101 11.08 15.81 28.08
N THR A 102 11.31 14.89 27.14
CA THR A 102 10.28 14.52 26.15
C THR A 102 9.27 13.58 26.80
N LEU A 103 8.01 14.01 26.86
CA LEU A 103 6.88 13.22 27.36
C LEU A 103 6.31 12.30 26.27
N MET A 104 6.27 12.81 25.04
CA MET A 104 5.84 12.07 23.86
C MET A 104 6.46 12.70 22.63
N GLU A 105 6.85 11.86 21.67
CA GLU A 105 7.30 12.30 20.37
C GLU A 105 6.83 11.28 19.35
N THR A 106 5.99 11.73 18.43
CA THR A 106 5.50 10.93 17.31
C THR A 106 5.57 11.72 16.02
N SER A 107 6.07 11.08 14.98
CA SER A 107 6.09 11.58 13.61
C SER A 107 4.99 10.98 12.72
N GLN A 108 4.20 10.06 13.25
CA GLN A 108 3.21 9.26 12.50
C GLN A 108 1.92 9.14 13.29
N LEU A 109 1.16 10.24 13.34
CA LEU A 109 -0.21 10.23 13.85
C LEU A 109 -1.10 9.29 13.03
N TYR A 110 -2.11 8.70 13.69
CA TYR A 110 -3.05 7.80 13.04
C TYR A 110 -3.87 8.47 11.93
N ASP A 111 -4.03 9.79 11.91
CA ASP A 111 -4.41 10.54 10.72
C ASP A 111 -3.98 12.00 10.88
N LYS A 112 -4.40 12.84 9.94
CA LYS A 112 -4.12 14.26 10.00
C LYS A 112 -5.00 14.99 11.01
N ILE A 113 -4.36 15.91 11.71
CA ILE A 113 -5.02 16.86 12.60
C ILE A 113 -4.98 18.27 12.00
N LYS A 114 -5.71 19.21 12.59
CA LYS A 114 -5.59 20.64 12.30
C LYS A 114 -4.79 21.32 13.41
N PRO A 115 -3.49 21.59 13.20
CA PRO A 115 -2.61 22.07 14.26
C PRO A 115 -3.08 23.38 14.92
N ALA A 116 -3.63 24.29 14.13
CA ALA A 116 -4.11 25.59 14.61
C ALA A 116 -5.35 25.49 15.53
N GLU A 117 -6.04 24.34 15.51
CA GLU A 117 -7.20 24.06 16.37
C GLU A 117 -6.83 23.13 17.54
N THR A 118 -5.55 22.84 17.74
CA THR A 118 -5.06 22.05 18.89
C THR A 118 -5.11 22.91 20.16
N ILE A 119 -5.75 22.38 21.19
CA ILE A 119 -5.79 22.99 22.52
C ILE A 119 -5.21 22.02 23.55
N TRP A 120 -4.59 22.56 24.60
CA TRP A 120 -4.11 21.77 25.72
C TRP A 120 -4.27 22.53 27.02
N TYR A 121 -4.45 21.78 28.11
CA TYR A 121 -4.57 22.31 29.45
C TYR A 121 -4.09 21.28 30.48
N ILE A 122 -3.84 21.77 31.70
CA ILE A 122 -3.52 20.92 32.84
C ILE A 122 -4.82 20.65 33.58
N ASP A 123 -5.14 19.37 33.78
CA ASP A 123 -6.24 18.91 34.61
C ASP A 123 -5.69 18.04 35.74
N GLU A 124 -5.81 18.52 36.98
CA GLU A 124 -5.20 17.92 38.17
C GLU A 124 -3.71 17.55 38.00
N ASP A 125 -3.39 16.28 37.80
CA ASP A 125 -2.04 15.73 37.61
C ASP A 125 -1.79 15.22 36.18
N GLN A 126 -2.60 15.68 35.22
CA GLN A 126 -2.54 15.27 33.82
C GLN A 126 -2.46 16.45 32.85
N LEU A 127 -1.72 16.25 31.77
CA LEU A 127 -1.76 17.09 30.58
C LEU A 127 -2.83 16.55 29.65
N VAL A 128 -3.88 17.33 29.42
CA VAL A 128 -4.93 17.02 28.46
C VAL A 128 -4.67 17.79 27.17
N ILE A 129 -4.65 17.06 26.05
CA ILE A 129 -4.45 17.62 24.72
C ILE A 129 -5.62 17.18 23.86
N ASN A 130 -6.32 18.14 23.29
CA ASN A 130 -7.40 17.90 22.36
C ASN A 130 -6.95 18.34 20.96
N LEU A 131 -6.93 17.37 20.04
CA LEU A 131 -6.48 17.53 18.67
C LEU A 131 -7.70 17.47 17.74
N LYS A 132 -7.89 18.50 16.93
CA LYS A 132 -8.98 18.51 15.94
C LYS A 132 -8.65 17.60 14.77
N LYS A 133 -9.52 16.64 14.47
CA LYS A 133 -9.39 15.77 13.29
C LYS A 133 -9.52 16.57 12.01
N GLN A 134 -8.71 16.24 11.00
CA GLN A 134 -8.96 16.69 9.64
C GLN A 134 -10.09 15.91 8.98
N ASP A 135 -10.15 14.60 9.24
CA ASP A 135 -11.23 13.70 8.80
C ASP A 135 -12.09 13.27 9.97
N SER A 136 -13.30 13.83 10.10
CA SER A 136 -14.25 13.48 11.16
C SER A 136 -14.87 12.09 10.98
N ASP A 137 -14.88 11.57 9.75
CA ASP A 137 -15.52 10.27 9.45
C ASP A 137 -14.61 9.09 9.80
N LEU A 138 -13.31 9.35 10.00
CA LEU A 138 -12.35 8.33 10.39
C LEU A 138 -12.34 8.17 11.91
N ASN A 139 -12.63 6.96 12.35
CA ASN A 139 -12.45 6.55 13.73
C ASN A 139 -10.97 6.29 13.98
N TRP A 140 -10.46 6.83 15.08
CA TRP A 140 -9.09 6.62 15.52
C TRP A 140 -9.11 5.55 16.62
N PRO A 141 -8.49 4.39 16.40
CA PRO A 141 -8.36 3.40 17.47
C PRO A 141 -7.31 3.82 18.51
N ASP A 142 -6.35 4.65 18.10
CA ASP A 142 -5.27 5.19 18.90
C ASP A 142 -4.68 6.43 18.21
N ILE A 143 -3.77 7.13 18.88
CA ILE A 143 -3.03 8.27 18.35
C ILE A 143 -1.95 7.85 17.32
N MET A 144 -1.46 6.62 17.39
CA MET A 144 -0.36 6.09 16.57
C MET A 144 -0.82 5.04 15.55
N GLU A 145 -0.07 4.90 14.45
CA GLU A 145 -0.19 3.76 13.52
C GLU A 145 0.50 2.48 14.03
N SER A 146 0.21 2.05 15.26
CA SER A 146 0.63 0.72 15.74
C SER A 146 -0.12 -0.39 15.00
N TRP A 147 0.38 -1.63 15.10
CA TRP A 147 -0.29 -2.79 14.51
C TRP A 147 -1.73 -2.94 15.00
N GLU A 148 -1.95 -2.80 16.30
CA GLU A 148 -3.26 -2.90 16.95
C GLU A 148 -4.22 -1.84 16.41
N SER A 149 -3.74 -0.61 16.22
CA SER A 149 -4.54 0.51 15.73
C SER A 149 -4.86 0.39 14.25
N LEU A 150 -3.88 -0.03 13.45
CA LEU A 150 -4.09 -0.28 12.03
C LEU A 150 -5.08 -1.43 11.81
N THR A 151 -4.95 -2.53 12.56
CA THR A 151 -5.86 -3.69 12.43
C THR A 151 -7.29 -3.39 12.91
N ALA A 152 -7.45 -2.54 13.93
CA ALA A 152 -8.77 -2.11 14.39
C ALA A 152 -9.48 -1.17 13.41
N GLY A 153 -8.76 -0.25 12.74
CA GLY A 153 -9.36 0.75 11.86
C GLY A 153 -9.35 0.41 10.36
N ALA A 154 -8.38 -0.38 9.88
CA ALA A 154 -8.26 -0.73 8.46
C ALA A 154 -9.50 -1.42 7.85
N PRO A 155 -10.23 -2.30 8.56
CA PRO A 155 -11.46 -2.89 8.02
C PRO A 155 -12.52 -1.84 7.64
N GLN A 156 -12.58 -0.71 8.35
CA GLN A 156 -13.56 0.36 8.11
C GLN A 156 -13.26 1.12 6.82
N ILE A 157 -11.98 1.43 6.58
CA ILE A 157 -11.53 2.14 5.38
C ILE A 157 -11.58 1.26 4.13
N LEU A 158 -11.27 -0.05 4.26
CA LEU A 158 -11.29 -0.98 3.12
C LEU A 158 -12.70 -1.35 2.67
N LYS A 159 -13.72 -1.14 3.52
CA LYS A 159 -15.14 -1.40 3.22
C LYS A 159 -15.41 -2.81 2.66
N GLY A 160 -14.64 -3.79 3.12
CA GLY A 160 -14.74 -5.18 2.71
C GLY A 160 -14.04 -5.54 1.38
N THR A 161 -13.29 -4.60 0.80
CA THR A 161 -12.49 -4.84 -0.42
C THR A 161 -11.34 -5.80 -0.13
N SER A 162 -11.19 -6.83 -0.94
CA SER A 162 -10.13 -7.82 -0.79
C SER A 162 -8.74 -7.23 -1.09
N VAL A 163 -7.69 -7.87 -0.59
CA VAL A 163 -6.29 -7.47 -0.78
C VAL A 163 -5.54 -8.59 -1.49
N TYR A 164 -4.73 -8.26 -2.49
CA TYR A 164 -3.90 -9.19 -3.25
C TYR A 164 -2.43 -8.88 -2.97
N ILE A 165 -1.69 -9.86 -2.47
CA ILE A 165 -0.26 -9.78 -2.24
C ILE A 165 0.46 -10.43 -3.42
N VAL A 166 1.22 -9.61 -4.15
CA VAL A 166 1.99 -10.03 -5.33
C VAL A 166 3.48 -9.77 -5.12
N GLY A 167 4.34 -10.49 -5.81
CA GLY A 167 5.79 -10.31 -5.70
C GLY A 167 6.56 -11.52 -6.16
N ASP A 168 7.88 -11.37 -6.30
CA ASP A 168 8.73 -12.43 -6.85
C ASP A 168 8.80 -13.70 -5.99
N SER A 169 8.53 -13.62 -4.67
CA SER A 169 8.62 -14.76 -3.74
C SER A 169 7.26 -15.20 -3.23
N THR A 170 6.85 -16.42 -3.61
CA THR A 170 5.59 -17.02 -3.12
C THR A 170 5.55 -17.13 -1.59
N GLU A 171 6.65 -17.56 -0.97
CA GLU A 171 6.72 -17.77 0.48
C GLU A 171 6.53 -16.48 1.28
N ILE A 172 7.10 -15.36 0.79
CA ILE A 172 6.91 -14.04 1.39
C ILE A 172 5.46 -13.61 1.23
N ASN A 173 4.90 -13.75 0.03
CA ASN A 173 3.51 -13.38 -0.25
C ASN A 173 2.55 -14.13 0.70
N GLU A 174 2.74 -15.44 0.85
CA GLU A 174 1.92 -16.30 1.73
C GLU A 174 2.00 -15.89 3.20
N LYS A 175 3.21 -15.65 3.72
CA LYS A 175 3.41 -15.27 5.11
C LYS A 175 2.79 -13.90 5.42
N VAL A 176 3.04 -12.91 4.57
CA VAL A 176 2.47 -11.56 4.75
C VAL A 176 0.95 -11.57 4.59
N ALA A 177 0.42 -12.30 3.60
CA ALA A 177 -1.02 -12.43 3.41
C ALA A 177 -1.71 -13.05 4.63
N ARG A 178 -1.10 -14.06 5.25
CA ARG A 178 -1.62 -14.70 6.46
C ARG A 178 -1.68 -13.73 7.64
N GLU A 179 -0.59 -13.02 7.92
CA GLU A 179 -0.57 -12.01 8.99
C GLU A 179 -1.60 -10.91 8.75
N LEU A 180 -1.67 -10.41 7.51
CA LEU A 180 -2.60 -9.37 7.13
C LEU A 180 -4.07 -9.83 7.25
N ALA A 181 -4.36 -11.08 6.86
CA ALA A 181 -5.70 -11.66 7.00
C ALA A 181 -6.13 -11.77 8.46
N VAL A 182 -5.22 -12.24 9.34
CA VAL A 182 -5.46 -12.32 10.78
C VAL A 182 -5.73 -10.93 11.36
N GLY A 183 -4.88 -9.95 11.03
CA GLY A 183 -5.05 -8.57 11.48
C GLY A 183 -6.36 -7.93 11.00
N LEU A 184 -6.75 -8.15 9.76
CA LEU A 184 -7.99 -7.58 9.20
C LEU A 184 -9.26 -8.35 9.58
N GLY A 185 -9.14 -9.56 10.15
CA GLY A 185 -10.26 -10.50 10.28
C GLY A 185 -10.85 -10.88 8.92
N TYR A 186 -9.99 -11.05 7.92
CA TYR A 186 -10.30 -11.44 6.54
C TYR A 186 -9.93 -12.91 6.32
N THR A 187 -10.44 -13.53 5.25
CA THR A 187 -10.10 -14.91 4.92
C THR A 187 -8.74 -14.96 4.20
N PRO A 188 -7.72 -15.66 4.74
CA PRO A 188 -6.48 -15.88 4.03
C PRO A 188 -6.71 -16.91 2.91
N LEU A 189 -6.31 -16.58 1.69
CA LEU A 189 -6.38 -17.48 0.54
C LEU A 189 -5.01 -17.55 -0.14
N ASN A 190 -4.61 -18.75 -0.52
CA ASN A 190 -3.33 -19.00 -1.17
C ASN A 190 -3.59 -19.68 -2.52
N THR A 191 -3.19 -19.01 -3.60
CA THR A 191 -3.30 -19.55 -4.96
C THR A 191 -2.53 -20.86 -5.13
N ARG A 192 -1.36 -21.03 -4.50
CA ARG A 192 -0.60 -22.29 -4.50
C ARG A 192 -1.45 -23.44 -3.95
N GLU A 193 -1.94 -23.29 -2.72
CA GLU A 193 -2.73 -24.33 -2.04
C GLU A 193 -3.99 -24.68 -2.84
N LEU A 194 -4.66 -23.68 -3.41
CA LEU A 194 -5.83 -23.89 -4.26
C LEU A 194 -5.48 -24.69 -5.53
N LEU A 195 -4.42 -24.29 -6.23
CA LEU A 195 -3.96 -24.97 -7.45
C LEU A 195 -3.58 -26.42 -7.18
N GLU A 196 -2.77 -26.69 -6.15
CA GLU A 196 -2.34 -28.05 -5.80
C GLU A 196 -3.53 -28.93 -5.38
N THR A 197 -4.51 -28.34 -4.70
CA THR A 197 -5.75 -29.04 -4.33
C THR A 197 -6.60 -29.40 -5.54
N PHE A 198 -6.76 -28.48 -6.50
CA PHE A 198 -7.54 -28.71 -7.72
C PHE A 198 -6.84 -29.69 -8.67
N ALA A 199 -5.53 -29.53 -8.86
CA ALA A 199 -4.72 -30.38 -9.72
C ALA A 199 -4.43 -31.76 -9.11
N LYS A 200 -4.59 -31.90 -7.78
CA LYS A 200 -4.21 -33.09 -6.99
C LYS A 200 -2.74 -33.49 -7.14
N GLN A 201 -1.89 -32.52 -7.46
CA GLN A 201 -0.45 -32.69 -7.60
C GLN A 201 0.28 -31.40 -7.18
N PRO A 202 1.53 -31.49 -6.68
CA PRO A 202 2.32 -30.32 -6.34
C PRO A 202 2.72 -29.53 -7.60
N ILE A 203 2.90 -28.22 -7.45
CA ILE A 203 3.26 -27.33 -8.58
C ILE A 203 4.56 -27.78 -9.27
N ASP A 204 5.54 -28.26 -8.50
CA ASP A 204 6.82 -28.72 -9.05
C ASP A 204 6.67 -29.93 -9.99
N SER A 205 5.72 -30.83 -9.71
CA SER A 205 5.41 -31.96 -10.60
C SER A 205 4.68 -31.49 -11.85
N TRP A 206 3.67 -30.64 -11.66
CA TRP A 206 2.88 -30.08 -12.75
C TRP A 206 3.74 -29.30 -13.75
N LEU A 207 4.73 -28.56 -13.25
CA LEU A 207 5.68 -27.83 -14.08
C LEU A 207 6.44 -28.75 -15.05
N VAL A 208 6.89 -29.91 -14.59
CA VAL A 208 7.66 -30.85 -15.41
C VAL A 208 6.77 -31.48 -16.49
N GLU A 209 5.49 -31.70 -16.18
CA GLU A 209 4.54 -32.37 -17.06
C GLU A 209 3.94 -31.43 -18.11
N GLU A 210 3.50 -30.23 -17.72
CA GLU A 210 2.72 -29.33 -18.57
C GLU A 210 3.37 -27.96 -18.83
N GLY A 211 4.42 -27.62 -18.08
CA GLY A 211 5.15 -26.37 -18.25
C GLY A 211 4.56 -25.16 -17.53
N ILE A 212 5.27 -24.03 -17.67
CA ILE A 212 4.98 -22.78 -16.94
C ILE A 212 3.64 -22.16 -17.34
N ASP A 213 3.34 -22.15 -18.64
CA ASP A 213 2.16 -21.46 -19.16
C ASP A 213 0.86 -22.11 -18.67
N SER A 214 0.83 -23.45 -18.49
CA SER A 214 -0.32 -24.15 -17.91
C SER A 214 -0.62 -23.68 -16.49
N ILE A 215 0.42 -23.53 -15.65
CA ILE A 215 0.30 -23.04 -14.27
C ILE A 215 -0.19 -21.59 -14.26
N VAL A 216 0.34 -20.73 -15.15
CA VAL A 216 -0.07 -19.32 -15.26
C VAL A 216 -1.55 -19.20 -15.62
N GLU A 217 -2.04 -19.96 -16.59
CA GLU A 217 -3.46 -19.94 -16.98
C GLU A 217 -4.36 -20.50 -15.87
N ALA A 218 -3.91 -21.54 -15.18
CA ALA A 218 -4.64 -22.08 -14.05
C ALA A 218 -4.72 -21.09 -12.88
N GLU A 219 -3.62 -20.41 -12.53
CA GLU A 219 -3.64 -19.36 -11.51
C GLU A 219 -4.57 -18.21 -11.94
N SER A 220 -4.54 -17.82 -13.21
CA SER A 220 -5.44 -16.79 -13.75
C SER A 220 -6.92 -17.17 -13.57
N SER A 221 -7.27 -18.44 -13.81
CA SER A 221 -8.61 -18.98 -13.59
C SER A 221 -9.00 -18.99 -12.10
N VAL A 222 -8.05 -19.27 -11.21
CA VAL A 222 -8.27 -19.15 -9.76
C VAL A 222 -8.52 -17.69 -9.39
N LEU A 223 -7.72 -16.74 -9.89
CA LEU A 223 -7.87 -15.31 -9.63
C LEU A 223 -9.21 -14.76 -10.14
N GLU A 224 -9.72 -15.26 -11.27
CA GLU A 224 -11.07 -14.95 -11.75
C GLU A 224 -12.12 -15.33 -10.73
N SER A 225 -12.10 -16.58 -10.24
CA SER A 225 -13.01 -17.07 -9.21
C SER A 225 -12.89 -16.27 -7.89
N LEU A 226 -11.65 -15.89 -7.53
CA LEU A 226 -11.40 -15.10 -6.32
C LEU A 226 -11.84 -13.63 -6.46
N SER A 227 -12.01 -13.10 -7.66
CA SER A 227 -12.35 -11.68 -7.88
C SER A 227 -13.73 -11.28 -7.34
N SER A 228 -14.64 -12.24 -7.15
CA SER A 228 -15.94 -12.00 -6.53
C SER A 228 -15.94 -12.12 -5.00
N HIS A 229 -14.83 -12.54 -4.40
CA HIS A 229 -14.73 -12.69 -2.95
C HIS A 229 -14.53 -11.33 -2.29
N ILE A 230 -15.26 -11.11 -1.20
CA ILE A 230 -15.09 -9.95 -0.33
C ILE A 230 -14.36 -10.37 0.93
N ARG A 231 -13.63 -9.42 1.55
CA ARG A 231 -12.91 -9.64 2.80
C ARG A 231 -11.93 -10.82 2.74
N ALA A 232 -11.21 -10.95 1.63
CA ALA A 232 -10.15 -11.93 1.45
C ALA A 232 -8.78 -11.24 1.38
N VAL A 233 -7.73 -11.94 1.82
CA VAL A 233 -6.35 -11.59 1.52
C VAL A 233 -5.74 -12.74 0.73
N VAL A 234 -5.39 -12.48 -0.53
CA VAL A 234 -4.96 -13.49 -1.49
C VAL A 234 -3.45 -13.38 -1.70
N ALA A 235 -2.72 -14.46 -1.45
CA ALA A 235 -1.32 -14.60 -1.83
C ALA A 235 -1.22 -15.21 -3.25
N THR A 236 -0.53 -14.51 -4.16
CA THR A 236 -0.25 -15.03 -5.51
C THR A 236 1.08 -15.78 -5.55
N LEU A 237 1.22 -16.66 -6.54
CA LEU A 237 2.50 -17.27 -6.89
C LEU A 237 3.50 -16.18 -7.29
N GLY A 238 4.76 -16.43 -6.93
CA GLY A 238 5.91 -15.65 -7.36
C GLY A 238 6.51 -16.14 -8.67
N THR A 239 7.71 -15.66 -8.98
CA THR A 239 8.38 -16.06 -10.23
C THR A 239 8.93 -17.49 -10.14
N PRO A 240 8.98 -18.23 -11.26
CA PRO A 240 8.62 -17.83 -12.62
C PRO A 240 7.15 -18.13 -13.04
N TYR A 241 6.31 -18.71 -12.18
CA TYR A 241 4.96 -19.19 -12.57
C TYR A 241 3.80 -18.23 -12.26
N GLY A 242 4.05 -17.12 -11.57
CA GLY A 242 3.02 -16.20 -11.12
C GLY A 242 2.31 -15.43 -12.23
N ALA A 243 0.99 -15.57 -12.33
CA ALA A 243 0.13 -14.81 -13.24
C ALA A 243 0.25 -13.29 -13.02
N ALA A 244 0.45 -12.84 -11.78
CA ALA A 244 0.66 -11.42 -11.47
C ALA A 244 1.94 -10.85 -12.10
N ALA A 245 2.92 -11.68 -12.48
CA ALA A 245 4.10 -11.23 -13.22
C ALA A 245 3.80 -10.86 -14.68
N ARG A 246 2.63 -11.25 -15.22
CA ARG A 246 2.19 -11.04 -16.61
C ARG A 246 1.21 -9.87 -16.68
N ALA A 247 1.51 -8.86 -17.48
CA ALA A 247 0.72 -7.62 -17.53
C ALA A 247 -0.71 -7.83 -18.05
N ASP A 248 -0.93 -8.82 -18.91
CA ASP A 248 -2.21 -9.20 -19.50
C ASP A 248 -3.14 -9.95 -18.53
N LYS A 249 -2.65 -10.43 -17.38
CA LYS A 249 -3.43 -11.22 -16.40
C LYS A 249 -3.98 -10.40 -15.22
N TRP A 250 -3.94 -9.07 -15.29
CA TRP A 250 -4.30 -8.18 -14.17
C TRP A 250 -5.78 -7.86 -14.02
N GLN A 251 -6.61 -8.17 -15.01
CA GLN A 251 -8.02 -7.79 -15.03
C GLN A 251 -8.76 -8.19 -13.73
N HIS A 252 -8.48 -9.37 -13.19
CA HIS A 252 -9.11 -9.88 -11.97
C HIS A 252 -8.45 -9.36 -10.68
N LEU A 253 -7.15 -9.03 -10.71
CA LEU A 253 -6.43 -8.47 -9.56
C LEU A 253 -6.95 -7.06 -9.20
N TYR A 254 -7.46 -6.31 -10.18
CA TYR A 254 -8.04 -4.98 -9.96
C TYR A 254 -9.34 -4.98 -9.15
N SER A 255 -9.97 -6.14 -8.93
CA SER A 255 -11.13 -6.30 -8.04
C SER A 255 -10.83 -5.93 -6.58
N GLY A 256 -9.57 -6.04 -6.15
CA GLY A 256 -9.13 -5.69 -4.81
C GLY A 256 -7.91 -4.78 -4.82
N PHE A 257 -7.39 -4.47 -3.63
CA PHE A 257 -6.16 -3.70 -3.47
C PHE A 257 -4.94 -4.59 -3.71
N SER A 258 -4.13 -4.26 -4.71
CA SER A 258 -2.92 -5.03 -5.03
C SER A 258 -1.69 -4.39 -4.40
N ILE A 259 -0.93 -5.18 -3.64
CA ILE A 259 0.31 -4.78 -2.97
C ILE A 259 1.46 -5.61 -3.54
N TRP A 260 2.44 -4.93 -4.13
CA TRP A 260 3.67 -5.54 -4.60
C TRP A 260 4.75 -5.54 -3.53
N LEU A 261 5.12 -6.72 -3.06
CA LEU A 261 6.28 -6.96 -2.22
C LEU A 261 7.52 -7.16 -3.09
N SER A 262 8.39 -6.15 -3.10
CA SER A 262 9.66 -6.19 -3.83
C SER A 262 10.82 -6.26 -2.85
N GLN A 263 11.65 -7.28 -2.97
CA GLN A 263 12.97 -7.26 -2.33
C GLN A 263 13.79 -6.11 -2.92
N SER A 264 14.63 -5.51 -2.08
CA SER A 264 15.45 -4.35 -2.43
C SER A 264 16.84 -4.51 -1.82
N ASP A 265 17.85 -4.20 -2.62
CA ASP A 265 19.24 -4.09 -2.16
C ASP A 265 19.57 -2.67 -1.66
N ALA A 266 18.57 -1.78 -1.61
CA ALA A 266 18.75 -0.41 -1.17
C ALA A 266 19.11 -0.34 0.32
N THR A 267 20.10 0.50 0.64
CA THR A 267 20.58 0.70 2.00
C THR A 267 19.81 1.77 2.78
N ASP A 268 18.98 2.56 2.10
CA ASP A 268 18.15 3.62 2.70
C ASP A 268 16.79 3.76 2.00
N GLU A 269 15.83 4.41 2.69
CA GLU A 269 14.46 4.63 2.20
C GLU A 269 14.42 5.46 0.89
N GLY A 270 15.33 6.42 0.73
CA GLY A 270 15.38 7.28 -0.45
C GLY A 270 15.74 6.48 -1.70
N LEU A 271 16.77 5.65 -1.59
CA LEU A 271 17.18 4.71 -2.64
C LEU A 271 16.10 3.67 -2.93
N ALA A 272 15.44 3.13 -1.90
CA ALA A 272 14.35 2.17 -2.09
C ALA A 272 13.17 2.77 -2.87
N LYS A 273 12.80 4.03 -2.56
CA LYS A 273 11.75 4.77 -3.29
C LYS A 273 12.14 5.03 -4.74
N GLU A 274 13.40 5.40 -4.99
CA GLU A 274 13.89 5.62 -6.35
C GLU A 274 13.94 4.32 -7.16
N GLU A 275 14.37 3.21 -6.56
CA GLU A 275 14.34 1.89 -7.17
C GLU A 275 12.92 1.47 -7.54
N ALA A 276 11.96 1.66 -6.62
CA ALA A 276 10.54 1.39 -6.87
C ALA A 276 9.99 2.23 -8.04
N ARG A 277 10.32 3.54 -8.08
CA ARG A 277 9.92 4.42 -9.18
C ARG A 277 10.46 3.95 -10.51
N ARG A 278 11.74 3.57 -10.58
CA ARG A 278 12.35 3.06 -11.82
C ARG A 278 11.68 1.79 -12.31
N GLN A 279 11.41 0.84 -11.42
CA GLN A 279 10.78 -0.44 -11.82
C GLN A 279 9.33 -0.28 -12.26
N VAL A 280 8.58 0.61 -11.62
CA VAL A 280 7.22 0.94 -12.07
C VAL A 280 7.25 1.64 -13.44
N GLN A 281 8.23 2.53 -13.69
CA GLN A 281 8.40 3.22 -14.97
C GLN A 281 8.88 2.32 -16.10
N ASP A 282 9.75 1.36 -15.79
CA ASP A 282 10.25 0.38 -16.75
C ASP A 282 9.12 -0.53 -17.25
N ALA A 283 8.06 -0.73 -16.44
CA ALA A 283 6.85 -1.50 -16.74
C ALA A 283 7.11 -2.91 -17.30
N SER A 284 8.34 -3.41 -17.12
CA SER A 284 8.80 -4.68 -17.69
C SER A 284 8.22 -5.89 -16.97
N LYS A 285 7.73 -5.71 -15.73
CA LYS A 285 7.05 -6.72 -14.92
C LYS A 285 5.58 -6.33 -14.73
N GLY A 286 4.69 -7.32 -14.81
CA GLY A 286 3.26 -7.13 -14.51
C GLY A 286 3.01 -6.49 -13.15
N TYR A 287 3.87 -6.73 -12.15
CA TYR A 287 3.79 -6.11 -10.81
C TYR A 287 3.75 -4.59 -10.79
N ALA A 288 4.24 -3.91 -11.84
CA ALA A 288 4.13 -2.45 -11.96
C ALA A 288 2.66 -1.95 -11.98
N ASN A 289 1.70 -2.84 -12.24
CA ASN A 289 0.27 -2.56 -12.17
C ASN A 289 -0.27 -2.48 -10.72
N ALA A 290 0.53 -2.83 -9.71
CA ALA A 290 0.12 -2.75 -8.32
C ALA A 290 -0.09 -1.30 -7.86
N GLU A 291 -1.10 -1.09 -7.02
CA GLU A 291 -1.42 0.21 -6.43
C GLU A 291 -0.42 0.63 -5.33
N VAL A 292 0.15 -0.35 -4.65
CA VAL A 292 1.10 -0.15 -3.55
C VAL A 292 2.36 -0.96 -3.83
N VAL A 293 3.53 -0.35 -3.58
CA VAL A 293 4.82 -1.04 -3.64
C VAL A 293 5.51 -0.94 -2.27
N ILE A 294 5.82 -2.09 -1.70
CA ILE A 294 6.53 -2.23 -0.43
C ILE A 294 7.93 -2.77 -0.73
N LYS A 295 8.96 -1.99 -0.38
CA LYS A 295 10.36 -2.41 -0.51
C LYS A 295 10.82 -3.10 0.77
N LEU A 296 11.28 -4.34 0.61
CA LEU A 296 11.77 -5.21 1.69
C LEU A 296 13.30 -5.12 1.76
N ALA A 297 13.82 -4.61 2.88
CA ALA A 297 15.25 -4.61 3.18
C ALA A 297 15.61 -5.93 3.89
N GLY A 298 15.93 -6.95 3.08
CA GLY A 298 16.12 -8.32 3.58
C GLY A 298 14.82 -8.99 4.06
N TRP A 299 14.87 -10.31 4.24
CA TRP A 299 13.74 -11.10 4.75
C TRP A 299 14.23 -12.03 5.87
N LEU A 300 13.73 -11.79 7.09
CA LEU A 300 13.92 -12.69 8.22
C LEU A 300 12.65 -13.53 8.41
N PRO A 301 12.70 -14.86 8.20
CA PRO A 301 11.51 -15.71 8.06
C PRO A 301 10.47 -15.71 9.19
N ASN A 302 10.75 -15.11 10.36
CA ASN A 302 9.88 -15.15 11.54
C ASN A 302 9.66 -13.79 12.24
N GLU A 303 10.48 -12.77 11.99
CA GLU A 303 10.36 -11.45 12.64
C GLU A 303 9.90 -10.36 11.66
N GLY A 304 9.96 -10.61 10.35
CA GLY A 304 9.64 -9.62 9.33
C GLY A 304 8.16 -9.55 8.93
N SER A 305 7.38 -10.61 9.10
CA SER A 305 6.03 -10.70 8.49
C SER A 305 5.05 -9.68 9.06
N GLN A 306 4.99 -9.52 10.38
CA GLN A 306 4.11 -8.52 11.02
C GLN A 306 4.51 -7.08 10.66
N THR A 307 5.80 -6.76 10.68
CA THR A 307 6.31 -5.43 10.30
C THR A 307 5.94 -5.09 8.86
N VAL A 308 6.11 -6.06 7.94
CA VAL A 308 5.73 -5.90 6.53
C VAL A 308 4.22 -5.75 6.38
N ALA A 309 3.43 -6.54 7.10
CA ALA A 309 1.97 -6.43 7.11
C ALA A 309 1.50 -5.07 7.68
N GLN A 310 2.16 -4.55 8.72
CA GLN A 310 1.89 -3.22 9.28
C GLN A 310 2.16 -2.13 8.24
N ALA A 311 3.29 -2.20 7.53
CA ALA A 311 3.58 -1.27 6.44
C ALA A 311 2.58 -1.38 5.28
N CYS A 312 2.08 -2.58 4.99
CA CYS A 312 0.99 -2.79 4.04
C CYS A 312 -0.27 -2.04 4.49
N LEU A 313 -0.69 -2.19 5.74
CA LEU A 313 -1.87 -1.50 6.29
C LEU A 313 -1.71 0.02 6.32
N SER A 314 -0.57 0.52 6.81
CA SER A 314 -0.26 1.96 6.81
C SER A 314 -0.35 2.54 5.40
N THR A 315 0.19 1.82 4.41
CA THR A 315 0.22 2.32 3.03
C THR A 315 -1.14 2.21 2.34
N LEU A 316 -1.90 1.14 2.60
CA LEU A 316 -3.30 1.04 2.18
C LEU A 316 -4.15 2.16 2.80
N LYS A 317 -3.92 2.48 4.07
CA LYS A 317 -4.62 3.59 4.74
C LYS A 317 -4.35 4.90 4.02
N ARG A 318 -3.07 5.23 3.78
CA ARG A 318 -2.69 6.42 3.03
C ARG A 318 -3.28 6.44 1.62
N LEU A 319 -3.38 5.29 0.94
CA LEU A 319 -3.98 5.18 -0.39
C LEU A 319 -5.47 5.53 -0.35
N VAL A 320 -6.22 4.90 0.55
CA VAL A 320 -7.66 5.15 0.69
C VAL A 320 -7.95 6.56 1.18
N SER A 321 -7.13 7.12 2.07
CA SER A 321 -7.26 8.51 2.51
C SER A 321 -7.04 9.50 1.36
N SER A 322 -6.20 9.16 0.37
CA SER A 322 -5.98 9.98 -0.83
C SER A 322 -7.11 9.90 -1.86
N ASP A 323 -7.79 8.75 -1.99
CA ASP A 323 -9.01 8.58 -2.79
C ASP A 323 -10.07 7.78 -2.01
N LYS A 324 -10.91 8.49 -1.25
CA LYS A 324 -11.97 7.88 -0.41
C LYS A 324 -13.00 7.07 -1.21
N ASN A 325 -13.09 7.30 -2.52
CA ASN A 325 -14.03 6.60 -3.40
C ASN A 325 -13.45 5.31 -3.97
N LEU A 326 -12.16 5.05 -3.79
CA LEU A 326 -11.46 3.91 -4.39
C LEU A 326 -12.07 2.53 -4.02
N PRO A 327 -12.39 2.23 -2.75
CA PRO A 327 -13.12 1.00 -2.41
C PRO A 327 -14.46 0.86 -3.16
N GLY A 328 -15.19 1.98 -3.31
CA GLY A 328 -16.46 2.02 -4.03
C GLY A 328 -16.30 1.76 -5.53
N LYS A 329 -15.24 2.31 -6.15
CA LYS A 329 -14.88 2.04 -7.55
C LYS A 329 -14.54 0.57 -7.76
N LYS A 330 -13.77 -0.05 -6.86
CA LYS A 330 -13.45 -1.49 -6.92
C LYS A 330 -14.71 -2.36 -6.80
N SER A 331 -15.60 -2.03 -5.87
CA SER A 331 -16.91 -2.71 -5.75
C SER A 331 -17.76 -2.57 -7.02
N LEU A 332 -17.73 -1.42 -7.70
CA LEU A 332 -18.39 -1.24 -8.99
C LEU A 332 -17.75 -2.11 -10.08
N TYR A 333 -16.41 -2.16 -10.14
CA TYR A 333 -15.67 -2.97 -11.10
C TYR A 333 -16.01 -4.47 -10.98
N ILE A 334 -16.08 -4.99 -9.75
CA ILE A 334 -16.54 -6.37 -9.47
C ILE A 334 -17.96 -6.59 -10.00
N ARG A 335 -18.89 -5.68 -9.72
CA ARG A 335 -20.30 -5.80 -10.15
C ARG A 335 -20.48 -5.77 -11.67
N LEU A 336 -19.53 -5.19 -12.39
CA LEU A 336 -19.51 -5.18 -13.85
C LEU A 336 -18.74 -6.37 -14.45
N GLY A 337 -18.21 -7.27 -13.63
CA GLY A 337 -17.58 -8.51 -14.06
C GLY A 337 -16.10 -8.37 -14.43
N CYS A 338 -15.37 -7.43 -13.83
CA CYS A 338 -13.91 -7.31 -13.99
C CYS A 338 -13.43 -7.25 -15.46
N ARG A 339 -14.10 -6.46 -16.31
CA ARG A 339 -13.97 -6.46 -17.78
C ARG A 339 -12.63 -5.96 -18.35
N GLY A 340 -11.64 -5.65 -17.51
CA GLY A 340 -10.34 -5.12 -17.95
C GLY A 340 -10.31 -3.62 -18.26
N ASP A 341 -11.39 -2.88 -18.03
CA ASP A 341 -11.48 -1.42 -18.22
C ASP A 341 -10.95 -0.59 -17.03
N TRP A 342 -10.35 -1.24 -16.04
CA TRP A 342 -9.74 -0.55 -14.90
C TRP A 342 -8.56 0.34 -15.33
N PRO A 343 -8.38 1.56 -14.77
CA PRO A 343 -9.18 2.21 -13.71
C PRO A 343 -10.38 3.03 -14.22
N ASN A 344 -10.55 3.13 -15.53
CA ASN A 344 -11.56 3.98 -16.17
C ASN A 344 -12.79 3.17 -16.58
N ILE A 345 -13.58 2.78 -15.58
CA ILE A 345 -14.77 1.94 -15.72
C ILE A 345 -15.74 2.53 -16.76
N LYS A 346 -16.01 1.78 -17.82
CA LYS A 346 -16.90 2.13 -18.94
C LYS A 346 -18.36 1.87 -18.58
N PRO A 347 -19.33 2.51 -19.25
CA PRO A 347 -20.74 2.29 -18.98
C PRO A 347 -21.17 0.81 -19.21
N PRO A 348 -22.32 0.40 -18.63
CA PRO A 348 -22.92 -0.90 -18.92
C PRO A 348 -23.19 -1.05 -20.42
N GLY A 349 -22.85 -2.21 -21.00
CA GLY A 349 -22.99 -2.48 -22.43
C GLY A 349 -21.78 -2.12 -23.30
N TRP A 350 -20.71 -1.54 -22.73
CA TRP A 350 -19.40 -1.52 -23.37
C TRP A 350 -18.79 -2.93 -23.38
N ASP A 351 -18.33 -3.35 -24.56
CA ASP A 351 -17.67 -4.62 -24.80
C ASP A 351 -16.18 -4.37 -25.14
N PRO A 352 -15.23 -4.89 -24.35
CA PRO A 352 -13.81 -4.74 -24.65
C PRO A 352 -13.41 -5.33 -26.02
N ALA A 353 -14.10 -6.37 -26.50
CA ALA A 353 -13.80 -7.01 -27.79
C ALA A 353 -14.27 -6.20 -29.01
N ALA A 354 -15.14 -5.20 -28.80
CA ALA A 354 -15.64 -4.36 -29.89
C ALA A 354 -14.62 -3.32 -30.37
N GLU A 355 -13.66 -2.92 -29.53
CA GLU A 355 -12.62 -1.94 -29.91
C GLU A 355 -11.55 -2.56 -30.81
N ASP A 356 -11.17 -3.83 -30.60
CA ASP A 356 -10.20 -4.55 -31.45
C ASP A 356 -10.70 -4.78 -32.89
N ASN A 357 -12.01 -4.77 -33.13
CA ASN A 357 -12.58 -4.94 -34.48
C ASN A 357 -12.64 -3.64 -35.28
N THR A 358 -12.31 -2.49 -34.69
CA THR A 358 -12.33 -1.19 -35.40
C THR A 358 -10.97 -0.74 -35.91
N SER A 359 -9.90 -1.50 -35.64
CA SER A 359 -8.54 -1.25 -36.12
C SER A 359 -8.15 -2.03 -37.39
N GLU A 360 -9.05 -2.87 -37.93
CA GLU A 360 -8.84 -3.64 -39.18
C GLU A 360 -9.72 -3.21 -40.39
N MET A 361 -10.26 -1.98 -40.40
CA MET A 361 -10.93 -1.43 -41.61
C MET A 361 -10.14 -0.33 -42.30
#